data_AF-A0A164PIF9-F1
#
_entry.id   AF-A0A164PIF9-F1
#
_cell.length_a   1.000
_cell.length_b   1.000
_cell.length_c   1.000
_cell.angle_alpha   90.00
_cell.angle_beta   90.00
_cell.angle_gamma   90.00
#
_symmetry.space_group_name_H-M   'P 1'
#
loop_
_entity.id
_entity.type
_entity.pdbx_description
1 polymer ?
#
loop_
_entity_poly.entity_id
_entity_poly.type
_entity_poly.pdbx_seq_one_letter_code
_entity_poly.pdbx_strand_id
1 'polypeptide(L)'
;MNSLDALYNSLRGLEPTSPGSYLQDVHFELITATQTLRSLFDIPPRNPAEEREIKSGKAKIGDRTLVLNGAFISEVLFLAQHLDISELRVAELVDTIMCTDPNLIPEDRIEKAIALYHSRRETLVACLHLIVQGVFAEEVDDRPRILGEYARNQLFGDLVPLSEGRRGALGEKILEECKRVEATMKRVADAITNAKSRTDLQGNELQSLSLLDTDRPLPRWHIGPNSPRTST
;
A
#
# COMPACT_ATOMS: atom_id res chain seq x y z
N MET A 1 14.04 5.76 11.11
CA MET A 1 13.86 4.31 11.29
C MET A 1 12.54 4.12 12.01
N ASN A 2 11.59 3.34 11.48
CA ASN A 2 10.29 3.19 12.17
C ASN A 2 10.50 2.37 13.45
N SER A 3 9.76 2.69 14.51
CA SER A 3 9.85 1.98 15.81
C SER A 3 9.66 0.45 15.67
N LEU A 4 8.82 0.01 14.71
CA LEU A 4 8.64 -1.41 14.39
C LEU A 4 9.87 -2.07 13.74
N ASP A 5 10.64 -1.34 12.92
CA ASP A 5 11.82 -1.89 12.25
C ASP A 5 12.94 -2.16 13.27
N ALA A 6 13.08 -1.27 14.26
CA ALA A 6 13.98 -1.44 15.39
C ALA A 6 13.59 -2.67 16.23
N LEU A 7 12.32 -2.77 16.63
CA LEU A 7 11.81 -3.94 17.36
C LEU A 7 12.08 -5.24 16.58
N TYR A 8 11.81 -5.25 15.27
CA TYR A 8 12.03 -6.42 14.44
C TYR A 8 13.50 -6.88 14.45
N ASN A 9 14.44 -5.94 14.32
CA ASN A 9 15.87 -6.25 14.36
C ASN A 9 16.31 -6.77 15.73
N SER A 10 15.82 -6.18 16.81
CA SER A 10 16.06 -6.60 18.20
C SER A 10 15.52 -8.01 18.46
N LEU A 11 14.32 -8.34 17.96
CA LEU A 11 13.72 -9.67 18.08
C LEU A 11 14.53 -10.73 17.30
N ARG A 12 15.08 -10.38 16.14
CA ARG A 12 15.96 -11.26 15.35
C ARG A 12 17.37 -11.38 15.91
N GLY A 13 17.73 -10.58 16.92
CA GLY A 13 19.09 -10.55 17.48
C GLY A 13 20.13 -9.98 16.53
N LEU A 14 19.72 -9.08 15.62
CA LEU A 14 20.60 -8.45 14.63
C LEU A 14 21.22 -7.13 15.13
N GLU A 15 20.76 -6.60 16.26
CA GLU A 15 21.34 -5.43 16.92
C GLU A 15 22.54 -5.83 17.79
N PRO A 16 23.68 -5.11 17.71
CA PRO A 16 24.86 -5.34 18.55
C PRO A 16 24.56 -4.84 19.97
N THR A 17 23.83 -5.64 20.73
CA THR A 17 23.48 -5.28 22.10
C THR A 17 24.58 -5.70 23.05
N SER A 18 24.91 -4.79 23.97
CA SER A 18 25.81 -5.08 25.08
C SER A 18 25.23 -6.26 25.87
N PRO A 19 26.02 -7.31 26.20
CA PRO A 19 25.51 -8.59 26.70
C PRO A 19 24.74 -8.55 28.04
N GLY A 20 24.64 -7.39 28.69
CA GLY A 20 23.81 -7.18 29.88
C GLY A 20 22.54 -6.31 29.69
N SER A 21 22.40 -5.58 28.57
CA SER A 21 21.31 -4.60 28.34
C SER A 21 20.24 -5.11 27.38
N TYR A 22 20.59 -6.06 26.50
CA TYR A 22 19.75 -6.57 25.41
C TYR A 22 18.30 -6.86 25.81
N LEU A 23 18.10 -7.61 26.90
CA LEU A 23 16.77 -8.05 27.31
C LEU A 23 15.92 -6.90 27.85
N GLN A 24 16.54 -5.90 28.49
CA GLN A 24 15.84 -4.70 28.94
C GLN A 24 15.43 -3.83 27.76
N ASP A 25 16.33 -3.69 26.77
CA ASP A 25 16.08 -2.92 25.55
C ASP A 25 14.91 -3.53 24.74
N VAL A 26 14.93 -4.85 24.52
CA VAL A 26 13.83 -5.58 23.87
C VAL A 26 12.52 -5.41 24.63
N HIS A 27 12.54 -5.54 25.95
CA HIS A 27 11.34 -5.36 26.75
C HIS A 27 10.79 -3.94 26.58
N PHE A 28 11.63 -2.90 26.66
CA PHE A 28 11.21 -1.52 26.46
C PHE A 28 10.62 -1.27 25.06
N GLU A 29 11.24 -1.82 24.01
CA GLU A 29 10.73 -1.75 22.64
C GLU A 29 9.39 -2.45 22.49
N LEU A 30 9.19 -3.61 23.13
CA LEU A 30 7.90 -4.32 23.17
C LEU A 30 6.82 -3.47 23.83
N ILE A 31 7.09 -2.86 24.99
CA ILE A 31 6.14 -1.94 25.64
C ILE A 31 5.76 -0.81 24.68
N THR A 32 6.76 -0.15 24.10
CA THR A 32 6.58 0.99 23.19
C THR A 32 5.75 0.62 21.96
N ALA A 33 5.98 -0.56 21.39
CA ALA A 33 5.28 -1.03 20.19
C ALA A 33 3.91 -1.67 20.47
N THR A 34 3.54 -1.88 21.74
CA THR A 34 2.34 -2.66 22.13
C THR A 34 1.07 -2.15 21.44
N GLN A 35 0.87 -0.84 21.40
CA GLN A 35 -0.32 -0.27 20.77
C GLN A 35 -0.34 -0.51 19.26
N THR A 36 0.81 -0.43 18.60
CA THR A 36 0.95 -0.72 17.16
C THR A 36 0.74 -2.19 16.85
N LEU A 37 1.24 -3.10 17.71
CA LEU A 37 1.01 -4.53 17.58
C LEU A 37 -0.48 -4.89 17.73
N ARG A 38 -1.18 -4.24 18.67
CA ARG A 38 -2.63 -4.42 18.91
C ARG A 38 -3.52 -3.76 17.84
N SER A 39 -3.07 -2.66 17.26
CA SER A 39 -3.84 -1.97 16.22
C SER A 39 -3.91 -2.79 14.93
N LEU A 40 -3.01 -3.76 14.69
CA LEU A 40 -3.07 -4.74 13.61
C LEU A 40 -3.79 -4.26 12.33
N PHE A 41 -3.08 -3.49 11.52
CA PHE A 41 -3.59 -2.92 10.26
C PHE A 41 -4.83 -2.01 10.38
N ASP A 42 -5.15 -1.46 11.57
CA ASP A 42 -6.15 -0.40 11.75
C ASP A 42 -5.72 0.87 11.02
N ILE A 43 -5.94 0.87 9.72
CA ILE A 43 -5.73 2.00 8.84
C ILE A 43 -7.13 2.47 8.44
N PRO A 44 -7.45 3.76 8.65
CA PRO A 44 -8.76 4.27 8.28
C PRO A 44 -9.04 4.02 6.79
N PRO A 45 -10.28 3.66 6.42
CA PRO A 45 -10.65 3.52 5.01
C PRO A 45 -10.65 4.89 4.32
N ARG A 46 -10.87 4.88 3.01
CA ARG A 46 -11.06 6.09 2.23
C ARG A 46 -12.15 6.99 2.80
N ASN A 47 -11.93 8.30 2.76
CA ASN A 47 -12.83 9.27 3.36
C ASN A 47 -13.11 10.44 2.40
N PRO A 48 -14.36 10.66 1.96
CA PRO A 48 -14.70 11.74 1.05
C PRO A 48 -14.34 13.15 1.56
N ALA A 49 -14.28 13.34 2.88
CA ALA A 49 -13.83 14.60 3.47
C ALA A 49 -12.33 14.81 3.27
N GLU A 50 -11.52 13.77 3.50
CA GLU A 50 -10.07 13.79 3.26
C GLU A 50 -9.74 13.92 1.78
N GLU A 51 -10.51 13.24 0.91
CA GLU A 51 -10.39 13.39 -0.55
C GLU A 51 -10.58 14.86 -0.98
N ARG A 52 -11.57 15.56 -0.42
CA ARG A 52 -11.79 16.99 -0.69
C ARG A 52 -10.67 17.85 -0.11
N GLU A 53 -10.17 17.52 1.07
CA GLU A 53 -9.05 18.22 1.70
C GLU A 53 -7.79 18.14 0.83
N ILE A 54 -7.42 16.94 0.39
CA ILE A 54 -6.27 16.73 -0.52
C ILE A 54 -6.48 17.49 -1.84
N LYS A 55 -7.67 17.39 -2.44
CA LYS A 55 -8.00 18.10 -3.70
C LYS A 55 -7.98 19.62 -3.58
N SER A 56 -8.12 20.17 -2.37
CA SER A 56 -8.05 21.62 -2.16
C SER A 56 -6.64 22.19 -2.39
N GLY A 57 -5.61 21.34 -2.42
CA GLY A 57 -4.21 21.75 -2.55
C GLY A 57 -3.57 22.20 -1.24
N LYS A 58 -4.28 22.09 -0.10
CA LYS A 58 -3.73 22.34 1.22
C LYS A 58 -4.33 21.37 2.23
N ALA A 59 -3.48 20.55 2.84
CA ALA A 59 -3.91 19.53 3.80
C ALA A 59 -3.00 19.50 5.02
N LYS A 60 -3.53 19.03 6.15
CA LYS A 60 -2.73 18.74 7.34
C LYS A 60 -2.23 17.29 7.30
N ILE A 61 -0.93 17.12 7.09
CA ILE A 61 -0.26 15.81 7.00
C ILE A 61 0.62 15.67 8.26
N GLY A 62 0.28 14.72 9.14
CA GLY A 62 0.83 14.67 10.49
C GLY A 62 0.61 15.99 11.26
N ASP A 63 1.70 16.57 11.76
CA ASP A 63 1.67 17.83 12.51
C ASP A 63 1.87 19.08 11.63
N ARG A 64 2.00 18.92 10.31
CA ARG A 64 2.37 19.99 9.38
C ARG A 64 1.25 20.26 8.37
N THR A 65 0.98 21.53 8.12
CA THR A 65 0.10 21.95 7.03
C THR A 65 0.94 22.15 5.78
N LEU A 66 0.69 21.37 4.74
CA LEU A 66 1.46 21.38 3.49
C LEU A 66 0.63 21.94 2.35
N VAL A 67 1.29 22.67 1.45
CA VAL A 67 0.72 23.06 0.14
C VAL A 67 1.09 21.97 -0.85
N LEU A 68 0.08 21.37 -1.47
CA LEU A 68 0.21 20.19 -2.32
C LEU A 68 0.19 20.60 -3.79
N ASN A 69 1.08 20.02 -4.58
CA ASN A 69 1.09 20.20 -6.03
C ASN A 69 0.19 19.16 -6.73
N GLY A 70 -0.14 19.39 -8.00
CA GLY A 70 -1.05 18.53 -8.75
C GLY A 70 -0.56 17.08 -8.94
N ALA A 71 0.76 16.87 -9.04
CA ALA A 71 1.35 15.54 -9.15
C ALA A 71 1.14 14.76 -7.85
N PHE A 72 1.49 15.36 -6.70
CA PHE A 72 1.29 14.78 -5.38
C PHE A 72 -0.17 14.43 -5.11
N ILE A 73 -1.10 15.33 -5.44
CA ILE A 73 -2.55 15.08 -5.30
C ILE A 73 -2.96 13.85 -6.13
N SER A 74 -2.50 13.76 -7.38
CA SER A 74 -2.83 12.65 -8.27
C SER A 74 -2.27 11.32 -7.76
N GLU A 75 -1.01 11.32 -7.30
CA GLU A 75 -0.36 10.15 -6.70
C GLU A 75 -1.11 9.67 -5.44
N VAL A 76 -1.47 10.58 -4.53
CA VAL A 76 -2.20 10.26 -3.29
C VAL A 76 -3.58 9.67 -3.58
N LEU A 77 -4.35 10.29 -4.48
CA LEU A 77 -5.69 9.81 -4.81
C LEU A 77 -5.65 8.45 -5.52
N PHE A 78 -4.68 8.25 -6.43
CA PHE A 78 -4.46 6.98 -7.10
C PHE A 78 -4.15 5.87 -6.08
N LEU A 79 -3.18 6.12 -5.19
CA LEU A 79 -2.78 5.16 -4.17
C LEU A 79 -3.90 4.87 -3.17
N ALA A 80 -4.63 5.89 -2.70
CA ALA A 80 -5.75 5.72 -1.78
C ALA A 80 -6.85 4.84 -2.39
N GLN A 81 -7.15 5.03 -3.68
CA GLN A 81 -8.11 4.19 -4.41
C GLN A 81 -7.64 2.74 -4.53
N HIS A 82 -6.36 2.50 -4.81
CA HIS A 82 -5.83 1.15 -5.04
C HIS A 82 -5.53 0.38 -3.75
N LEU A 83 -5.09 1.07 -2.70
CA LEU A 83 -4.82 0.47 -1.39
C LEU A 83 -6.07 0.46 -0.49
N ASP A 84 -7.13 1.17 -0.87
CA ASP A 84 -8.41 1.26 -0.15
C ASP A 84 -8.26 1.80 1.28
N ILE A 85 -7.45 2.85 1.43
CA ILE A 85 -7.11 3.49 2.71
C ILE A 85 -7.23 5.02 2.62
N SER A 86 -7.27 5.67 3.79
CA SER A 86 -7.35 7.11 3.98
C SER A 86 -6.36 7.89 3.10
N GLU A 87 -6.88 8.93 2.44
CA GLU A 87 -6.10 9.84 1.61
C GLU A 87 -5.02 10.58 2.42
N LEU A 88 -5.29 10.97 3.67
CA LEU A 88 -4.28 11.57 4.54
C LEU A 88 -3.19 10.57 4.92
N ARG A 89 -3.55 9.31 5.18
CA ARG A 89 -2.56 8.28 5.50
C ARG A 89 -1.65 7.97 4.32
N VAL A 90 -2.17 7.98 3.11
CA VAL A 90 -1.37 7.88 1.89
C VAL A 90 -0.48 9.10 1.70
N ALA A 91 -0.98 10.30 1.97
CA ALA A 91 -0.18 11.52 1.88
C ALA A 91 1.04 11.48 2.81
N GLU A 92 0.90 10.97 4.05
CA GLU A 92 2.02 10.74 4.96
C GLU A 92 3.05 9.73 4.42
N LEU A 93 2.57 8.67 3.75
CA LEU A 93 3.42 7.64 3.14
C LEU A 93 4.25 8.23 2.00
N VAL A 94 3.61 8.99 1.11
CA VAL A 94 4.25 9.66 -0.03
C VAL A 94 5.23 10.72 0.47
N ASP A 95 4.85 11.54 1.45
CA ASP A 95 5.73 12.54 2.08
C ASP A 95 6.99 11.89 2.68
N THR A 96 6.83 10.78 3.41
CA THR A 96 7.96 10.01 3.96
C THR A 96 8.94 9.58 2.85
N ILE A 97 8.42 9.13 1.71
CA ILE A 97 9.25 8.71 0.57
C ILE A 97 9.97 9.91 -0.04
N MET A 98 9.28 11.04 -0.23
CA MET A 98 9.89 12.26 -0.75
C MET A 98 10.98 12.81 0.16
N CYS A 99 10.82 12.72 1.48
CA CYS A 99 11.88 13.10 2.42
C CYS A 99 13.09 12.18 2.36
N THR A 100 12.89 10.90 2.09
CA THR A 100 13.97 9.90 2.06
C THR A 100 14.67 9.84 0.71
N ASP A 101 13.92 10.09 -0.37
CA ASP A 101 14.38 9.96 -1.75
C ASP A 101 13.68 11.02 -2.64
N PRO A 102 14.16 12.27 -2.59
CA PRO A 102 13.48 13.41 -3.22
C PRO A 102 13.55 13.40 -4.75
N ASN A 103 14.47 12.63 -5.35
CA ASN A 103 14.74 12.63 -6.79
C ASN A 103 13.93 11.58 -7.56
N LEU A 104 13.07 10.81 -6.89
CA LEU A 104 12.21 9.83 -7.56
C LEU A 104 11.22 10.51 -8.49
N ILE A 105 11.07 9.92 -9.67
CA ILE A 105 9.97 10.23 -10.58
C ILE A 105 8.64 9.70 -10.01
N PRO A 106 7.49 10.27 -10.41
CA PRO A 106 6.17 9.89 -9.90
C PRO A 106 5.87 8.38 -9.92
N GLU A 107 6.21 7.71 -11.01
CA GLU A 107 5.94 6.28 -11.22
C GLU A 107 6.68 5.43 -10.18
N ASP A 108 7.99 5.64 -10.03
CA ASP A 108 8.81 4.96 -9.03
C ASP A 108 8.34 5.26 -7.59
N ARG A 109 7.81 6.47 -7.36
CA ARG A 109 7.28 6.86 -6.06
C ARG A 109 6.03 6.06 -5.70
N ILE A 110 5.14 5.84 -6.67
CA ILE A 110 3.94 5.00 -6.50
C ILE A 110 4.34 3.57 -6.18
N GLU A 111 5.27 2.97 -6.93
CA GLU A 111 5.75 1.61 -6.67
C GLU A 111 6.38 1.49 -5.29
N LYS A 112 7.23 2.45 -4.93
CA LYS A 112 7.88 2.50 -3.61
C LYS A 112 6.87 2.70 -2.48
N ALA A 113 5.79 3.44 -2.70
CA ALA A 113 4.70 3.59 -1.74
C ALA A 113 3.96 2.27 -1.51
N ILE A 114 3.60 1.56 -2.56
CA ILE A 114 2.96 0.24 -2.46
C ILE A 114 3.89 -0.74 -1.72
N ALA A 115 5.16 -0.79 -2.10
CA ALA A 115 6.16 -1.65 -1.46
C ALA A 115 6.33 -1.31 0.04
N LEU A 116 6.45 -0.01 0.38
CA LEU A 116 6.59 0.44 1.76
C LEU A 116 5.35 0.14 2.61
N TYR A 117 4.14 0.32 2.04
CA TYR A 117 2.89 -0.03 2.71
C TYR A 117 2.85 -1.52 3.08
N HIS A 118 3.13 -2.40 2.11
CA HIS A 118 3.09 -3.85 2.36
C HIS A 118 4.26 -4.33 3.24
N SER A 119 5.47 -3.77 3.07
CA SER A 119 6.64 -4.12 3.89
C SER A 119 6.44 -3.76 5.38
N ARG A 120 5.81 -2.62 5.67
CA ARG A 120 5.43 -2.25 7.06
C ARG A 120 4.46 -3.25 7.67
N ARG A 121 3.51 -3.76 6.86
CA ARG A 121 2.53 -4.76 7.30
C ARG A 121 3.19 -6.11 7.56
N GLU A 122 4.08 -6.53 6.67
CA GLU A 122 4.89 -7.74 6.80
C GLU A 122 5.76 -7.70 8.06
N THR A 123 6.45 -6.58 8.30
CA THR A 123 7.30 -6.39 9.48
C THR A 123 6.50 -6.52 10.77
N LEU A 124 5.31 -5.93 10.84
CA LEU A 124 4.41 -6.06 11.99
C LEU A 124 4.02 -7.52 12.23
N VAL A 125 3.62 -8.25 11.18
CA VAL A 125 3.27 -9.67 11.30
C VAL A 125 4.47 -10.52 11.70
N ALA A 126 5.66 -10.22 11.18
CA ALA A 126 6.88 -10.91 11.53
C ALA A 126 7.23 -10.71 13.02
N CYS A 127 7.05 -9.50 13.57
CA CYS A 127 7.18 -9.24 15.01
C CYS A 127 6.17 -10.06 15.81
N LEU A 128 4.88 -10.05 15.44
CA LEU A 128 3.86 -10.85 16.12
C LEU A 128 4.18 -12.34 16.10
N HIS A 129 4.66 -12.85 14.95
CA HIS A 129 5.06 -14.24 14.81
C HIS A 129 6.18 -14.61 15.78
N LEU A 130 7.26 -13.81 15.84
CA LEU A 130 8.38 -14.03 16.75
C LEU A 130 7.95 -13.99 18.23
N ILE A 131 7.09 -13.05 18.60
CA ILE A 131 6.55 -12.93 19.96
C ILE A 131 5.71 -14.17 20.33
N VAL A 132 4.83 -14.60 19.42
CA VAL A 132 3.99 -15.79 19.63
C VAL A 132 4.81 -17.07 19.67
N GLN A 133 5.87 -17.20 18.87
CA GLN A 133 6.79 -18.33 18.95
C GLN A 133 7.44 -18.44 20.33
N GLY A 134 7.76 -17.32 20.98
CA GLY A 134 8.26 -17.29 22.36
C GLY A 134 7.31 -17.93 23.38
N VAL A 135 5.99 -17.91 23.13
CA VAL A 135 4.99 -18.55 24.00
C VAL A 135 5.11 -20.08 23.98
N PHE A 136 5.52 -20.65 22.84
CA PHE A 136 5.58 -22.10 22.61
C PHE A 136 6.97 -22.70 22.79
N ALA A 137 7.99 -21.86 22.90
CA ALA A 137 9.37 -22.31 23.10
C ALA A 137 9.58 -22.81 24.54
N GLU A 138 10.46 -23.79 24.71
CA GLU A 138 10.86 -24.24 26.04
C GLU A 138 11.55 -23.07 26.77
N GLU A 139 11.14 -22.82 28.02
CA GLU A 139 11.63 -21.71 28.85
C GLU A 139 13.04 -21.99 29.42
N VAL A 140 13.93 -22.57 28.60
CA VAL A 140 15.33 -22.86 28.95
C VAL A 140 16.19 -21.60 28.85
N ASP A 141 15.82 -20.66 27.97
CA ASP A 141 16.51 -19.38 27.75
C ASP A 141 15.63 -18.19 28.18
N ASP A 142 16.27 -17.10 28.61
CA ASP A 142 15.58 -15.88 29.08
C ASP A 142 14.76 -15.18 28.00
N ARG A 143 15.19 -15.22 26.73
CA ARG A 143 14.50 -14.54 25.63
C ARG A 143 13.11 -15.15 25.36
N PRO A 144 12.96 -16.46 25.08
CA PRO A 144 11.65 -17.11 25.00
C PRO A 144 10.74 -16.82 26.19
N ARG A 145 11.28 -16.89 27.41
CA ARG A 145 10.54 -16.63 28.64
C ARG A 145 9.96 -15.21 28.67
N ILE A 146 10.78 -14.18 28.42
CA ILE A 146 10.32 -12.78 28.40
C ILE A 146 9.28 -12.54 27.32
N LEU A 147 9.48 -13.09 26.12
CA LEU A 147 8.51 -12.97 25.01
C LEU A 147 7.18 -13.65 25.36
N GLY A 148 7.24 -14.84 25.97
CA GLY A 148 6.06 -15.56 26.44
C GLY A 148 5.30 -14.81 27.53
N GLU A 149 6.00 -14.28 28.53
CA GLU A 149 5.43 -13.45 29.59
C GLU A 149 4.79 -12.17 29.03
N TYR A 150 5.48 -11.45 28.16
CA TYR A 150 4.95 -10.27 27.47
C TYR A 150 3.70 -10.61 26.65
N ALA A 151 3.74 -11.69 25.87
CA ALA A 151 2.62 -12.09 25.04
C ALA A 151 1.38 -12.38 25.88
N ARG A 152 1.50 -13.20 26.92
CA ARG A 152 0.38 -13.62 27.79
C ARG A 152 -0.20 -12.45 28.59
N ASN A 153 0.67 -11.65 29.22
CA ASN A 153 0.25 -10.65 30.20
C ASN A 153 -0.07 -9.30 29.58
N GLN A 154 0.56 -8.97 28.46
CA GLN A 154 0.45 -7.65 27.85
C GLN A 154 -0.13 -7.73 26.45
N LEU A 155 0.40 -8.53 25.53
CA LEU A 155 -0.12 -8.49 24.15
C LEU A 155 -1.57 -8.98 24.04
N PHE A 156 -1.86 -10.15 24.63
CA PHE A 156 -3.17 -10.81 24.58
C PHE A 156 -4.08 -10.54 25.79
N GLY A 157 -3.59 -9.80 26.79
CA GLY A 157 -4.32 -9.56 28.03
C GLY A 157 -5.54 -8.63 27.91
N ASP A 158 -5.55 -7.71 26.94
CA ASP A 158 -6.63 -6.72 26.76
C ASP A 158 -7.48 -6.97 25.51
N LEU A 159 -8.73 -6.50 25.56
CA LEU A 159 -9.63 -6.49 24.42
C LEU A 159 -9.29 -5.37 23.43
N VAL A 160 -9.17 -5.72 22.16
CA VAL A 160 -8.93 -4.80 21.05
C VAL A 160 -10.23 -4.48 20.30
N PRO A 161 -10.32 -3.32 19.62
CA PRO A 161 -11.42 -3.05 18.69
C PRO A 161 -11.44 -4.07 17.55
N LEU A 162 -12.64 -4.54 17.22
CA LEU A 162 -12.94 -5.40 16.07
C LEU A 162 -13.85 -4.66 15.09
N SER A 163 -14.19 -5.31 13.98
CA SER A 163 -15.20 -4.83 13.04
C SER A 163 -16.53 -4.50 13.74
N GLU A 164 -17.31 -3.58 13.16
CA GLU A 164 -18.67 -3.23 13.62
C GLU A 164 -18.74 -2.67 15.06
N GLY A 165 -17.65 -2.10 15.56
CA GLY A 165 -17.61 -1.48 16.89
C GLY A 165 -17.57 -2.49 18.05
N ARG A 166 -17.39 -3.77 17.75
CA ARG A 166 -17.18 -4.81 18.75
C ARG A 166 -15.80 -4.69 19.40
N ARG A 167 -15.63 -5.33 20.56
CA ARG A 167 -14.32 -5.57 21.17
C ARG A 167 -14.14 -7.06 21.41
N GLY A 168 -12.93 -7.56 21.20
CA GLY A 168 -12.62 -8.99 21.36
C GLY A 168 -11.12 -9.22 21.54
N ALA A 169 -10.71 -10.48 21.61
CA ALA A 169 -9.31 -10.83 21.77
C ALA A 169 -8.50 -10.48 20.51
N LEU A 170 -7.20 -10.19 20.67
CA LEU A 170 -6.31 -9.95 19.53
C LEU A 170 -6.30 -11.12 18.52
N GLY A 171 -6.46 -12.36 19.00
CA GLY A 171 -6.60 -13.54 18.13
C GLY A 171 -7.81 -13.46 17.20
N GLU A 172 -8.96 -12.95 17.67
CA GLU A 172 -10.14 -12.74 16.81
C GLU A 172 -9.85 -11.70 15.73
N LYS A 173 -9.16 -10.61 16.09
CA LYS A 173 -8.75 -9.57 15.15
C LYS A 173 -7.82 -10.12 14.06
N ILE A 174 -6.85 -10.96 14.43
CA ILE A 174 -5.95 -11.61 13.47
C ILE A 174 -6.74 -12.44 12.45
N LEU A 175 -7.77 -13.16 12.88
CA LEU A 175 -8.62 -13.94 11.98
C LEU A 175 -9.49 -13.05 11.06
N GLU A 176 -10.01 -11.93 11.55
CA GLU A 176 -10.70 -10.94 10.72
C GLU A 176 -9.77 -10.36 9.65
N GLU A 177 -8.54 -10.01 10.03
CA GLU A 177 -7.54 -9.49 9.10
C GLU A 177 -7.11 -10.52 8.05
N CYS A 178 -6.99 -11.80 8.40
CA CYS A 178 -6.74 -12.86 7.41
C CYS A 178 -7.82 -12.87 6.31
N LYS A 179 -9.10 -12.80 6.70
CA LYS A 179 -10.23 -12.75 5.75
C LYS A 179 -10.18 -11.49 4.88
N ARG A 180 -9.79 -10.34 5.44
CA ARG A 180 -9.64 -9.08 4.69
C ARG A 180 -8.52 -9.15 3.67
N VAL A 181 -7.39 -9.80 4.01
CA VAL A 181 -6.29 -10.03 3.08
C VAL A 181 -6.72 -10.97 1.95
N GLU A 182 -7.39 -12.08 2.26
CA GLU A 182 -7.93 -12.99 1.25
C GLU A 182 -8.88 -12.28 0.28
N ALA A 183 -9.79 -11.45 0.81
CA ALA A 183 -10.70 -10.64 -0.01
C ALA A 183 -9.95 -9.66 -0.91
N THR A 184 -8.89 -9.02 -0.40
CA THR A 184 -8.05 -8.10 -1.17
C THR A 184 -7.26 -8.82 -2.26
N MET A 185 -6.68 -9.97 -1.96
CA MET A 185 -5.99 -10.81 -2.95
C MET A 185 -6.94 -11.24 -4.08
N LYS A 186 -8.18 -11.60 -3.74
CA LYS A 186 -9.21 -11.93 -4.73
C LYS A 186 -9.53 -10.73 -5.62
N ARG A 187 -9.75 -9.53 -5.05
CA ARG A 187 -9.97 -8.29 -5.84
C ARG A 187 -8.82 -8.01 -6.80
N VAL A 188 -7.57 -8.20 -6.36
CA VAL A 188 -6.38 -8.01 -7.20
C VAL A 188 -6.34 -9.06 -8.32
N ALA A 189 -6.63 -10.33 -8.03
CA ALA A 189 -6.68 -11.39 -9.04
C ALA A 189 -7.77 -11.13 -10.11
N ASP A 190 -8.95 -10.68 -9.67
CA ASP A 190 -10.05 -10.30 -10.56
C ASP A 190 -9.66 -9.10 -11.44
N ALA A 191 -9.00 -8.09 -10.86
CA ALA A 191 -8.49 -6.93 -11.60
C ALA A 191 -7.45 -7.34 -12.67
N ILE A 192 -6.52 -8.23 -12.34
CA ILE A 192 -5.53 -8.77 -13.29
C ILE A 192 -6.23 -9.52 -14.43
N THR A 193 -7.22 -10.35 -14.11
CA THR A 193 -7.97 -11.14 -15.10
C THR A 193 -8.75 -10.21 -16.05
N ASN A 194 -9.46 -9.23 -15.49
CA ASN A 194 -10.23 -8.27 -16.27
C ASN A 194 -9.35 -7.34 -17.12
N ALA A 195 -8.16 -6.99 -16.63
CA ALA A 195 -7.20 -6.19 -17.40
C ALA A 195 -6.74 -6.94 -18.67
N LYS A 196 -6.40 -8.23 -18.56
CA LYS A 196 -6.04 -9.07 -19.71
C LYS A 196 -7.15 -9.14 -20.76
N SER A 197 -8.38 -9.37 -20.32
CA SER A 197 -9.55 -9.44 -21.21
C SER A 197 -9.81 -8.15 -22.00
N ARG A 198 -9.53 -6.97 -21.42
CA ARG A 198 -9.68 -5.68 -22.13
C ARG A 198 -8.63 -5.45 -23.21
N THR A 199 -7.39 -5.94 -23.01
CA THR A 199 -6.34 -5.87 -24.02
C THR A 199 -6.68 -6.74 -25.23
N ASP A 200 -7.27 -7.92 -25.00
CA ASP A 200 -7.68 -8.84 -26.07
C ASP A 200 -8.85 -8.30 -26.90
N LEU A 201 -9.82 -7.62 -26.28
CA LEU A 201 -10.95 -7.00 -26.99
C LEU A 201 -10.51 -5.81 -27.87
N GLN A 202 -9.63 -4.94 -27.38
CA GLN A 202 -9.07 -3.83 -28.17
C GLN A 202 -8.19 -4.32 -29.32
N GLY A 203 -7.44 -5.41 -29.13
CA GLY A 203 -6.66 -6.03 -30.21
C GLY A 203 -7.54 -6.58 -31.34
N ASN A 204 -8.71 -7.12 -31.02
CA ASN A 204 -9.64 -7.69 -31.99
C ASN A 204 -10.45 -6.61 -32.76
N GLU A 205 -10.78 -5.49 -32.10
CA GLU A 205 -11.43 -4.34 -32.76
C GLU A 205 -10.49 -3.61 -33.75
N LEU A 206 -9.18 -3.58 -33.46
CA LEU A 206 -8.19 -3.05 -34.41
C LEU A 206 -7.99 -3.96 -35.63
N GLN A 207 -8.14 -5.29 -35.46
CA GLN A 207 -8.10 -6.23 -36.58
C GLN A 207 -9.34 -6.16 -37.46
N SER A 208 -10.53 -5.97 -36.89
CA SER A 208 -11.77 -5.83 -37.67
C SER A 208 -11.88 -4.50 -38.43
N LEU A 209 -11.27 -3.42 -37.92
CA LEU A 209 -11.12 -2.15 -38.65
C LEU A 209 -10.10 -2.20 -39.80
N SER A 210 -9.12 -3.10 -39.75
CA SER A 210 -8.14 -3.29 -40.83
C SER A 210 -8.67 -4.09 -42.03
N LEU A 211 -9.85 -4.72 -41.90
CA LEU A 211 -10.43 -5.60 -42.93
C LEU A 211 -11.49 -4.93 -43.83
N LEU A 212 -11.77 -3.64 -43.66
CA LEU A 212 -12.86 -2.94 -44.36
C LEU A 212 -12.43 -1.89 -45.40
N ASP A 213 -11.15 -1.72 -45.70
CA ASP A 213 -10.72 -0.63 -46.59
C ASP A 213 -9.57 -0.99 -47.56
N THR A 214 -9.74 -2.07 -48.35
CA THR A 214 -8.79 -2.40 -49.43
C THR A 214 -9.38 -2.45 -50.84
N ASP A 215 -10.67 -2.15 -51.04
CA ASP A 215 -11.32 -2.31 -52.35
C ASP A 215 -12.07 -1.07 -52.85
N ARG A 216 -11.45 0.11 -52.74
CA ARG A 216 -11.87 1.29 -53.52
C ARG A 216 -10.88 1.56 -54.66
N PRO A 217 -11.28 1.39 -55.94
CA PRO A 217 -10.44 1.80 -57.05
C PRO A 217 -10.32 3.34 -57.11
N LEU A 218 -9.09 3.83 -57.25
CA LEU A 218 -8.74 5.25 -57.31
C LEU A 218 -9.37 5.95 -58.53
N PRO A 219 -9.75 7.25 -58.45
CA PRO A 219 -10.29 7.98 -59.60
C PRO A 219 -9.18 8.26 -60.62
N ARG A 220 -9.42 7.89 -61.88
CA ARG A 220 -8.59 8.30 -63.02
C ARG A 220 -8.76 9.79 -63.28
N TRP A 221 -7.72 10.57 -62.99
CA TRP A 221 -7.62 11.95 -63.43
C TRP A 221 -7.28 12.00 -64.93
N HIS A 222 -8.26 12.37 -65.76
CA HIS A 222 -8.03 12.72 -67.16
C HIS A 222 -7.55 14.17 -67.25
N ILE A 223 -6.27 14.36 -67.61
CA ILE A 223 -5.72 15.65 -68.01
C ILE A 223 -6.09 15.87 -69.48
N GLY A 224 -7.06 16.74 -69.74
CA GLY A 224 -7.36 17.27 -71.07
C GLY A 224 -6.56 18.56 -71.34
N PRO A 225 -5.94 18.74 -72.52
CA PRO A 225 -5.26 19.98 -72.84
C PRO A 225 -6.26 21.08 -73.20
N ASN A 226 -6.05 22.23 -72.59
CA ASN A 226 -6.78 23.48 -72.80
C ASN A 226 -6.40 24.11 -74.16
N SER A 227 -7.37 24.66 -74.88
CA SER A 227 -7.13 25.56 -76.03
C SER A 227 -8.26 26.59 -76.11
N PRO A 228 -7.99 27.89 -75.87
CA PRO A 228 -8.89 28.96 -76.23
C PRO A 228 -8.32 29.78 -77.40
N ARG A 229 -9.14 30.09 -78.42
CA ARG A 229 -9.03 31.26 -79.31
C ARG A 229 -10.28 31.38 -80.18
N THR A 230 -11.17 32.33 -79.86
CA THR A 230 -11.40 33.65 -80.52
C THR A 230 -12.25 33.59 -81.79
N SER A 231 -13.39 34.31 -81.73
CA SER A 231 -14.01 35.21 -82.72
C SER A 231 -13.79 34.89 -84.21
N THR A 232 -14.83 34.74 -85.03
CA THR A 232 -15.83 35.75 -85.45
C THR A 232 -16.95 35.03 -86.21
#